data_AF-A0A1G3UHY2-F1
#
_entry.id   AF-A0A1G3UHY2-F1
#
_cell.length_a   1.000
_cell.length_b   1.000
_cell.length_c   1.000
_cell.angle_alpha   90.00
_cell.angle_beta   90.00
_cell.angle_gamma   90.00
#
_symmetry.space_group_name_H-M   'P 1'
#
loop_
_entity.id
_entity.type
_entity.pdbx_description
1 polymer ?
#
loop_
_entity_poly.entity_id
_entity_poly.type
_entity_poly.pdbx_seq_one_letter_code
_entity_poly.pdbx_strand_id
1 'polypeptide(L)'
;SSLMQVSQEQNHNQNVVICYKAVVRIVAKDITHTKEISREDVGFGTGIAKTLSDAHEGAAKEAVTDALKRCFRTFGNQFGNSLYDRSKNHHAQPNNKQLQQPSSQNQRAYQHSNTQTYQQPNNQSQPQHHQSQNHHPQDYSSLYNLGLTIIEQGNNLVVIGDDLFSKKDSIKAYGFRWDGNSKMWCKPIEQRAA
;
A
#
# COMPACT_ATOMS: atom_id res chain seq x y z
N SER A 1 -1.45 26.57 -5.37
CA SER A 1 -0.91 25.60 -6.33
C SER A 1 -0.26 26.35 -7.48
N SER A 2 0.81 25.82 -8.04
CA SER A 2 1.56 26.44 -9.14
C SER A 2 2.15 25.40 -10.09
N LEU A 3 2.30 25.74 -11.36
CA LEU A 3 2.98 24.93 -12.38
C LEU A 3 4.10 25.78 -12.99
N MET A 4 5.32 25.26 -13.00
CA MET A 4 6.50 26.00 -13.46
C MET A 4 7.29 25.14 -14.43
N GLN A 5 7.67 25.71 -15.58
CA GLN A 5 8.68 25.11 -16.44
C GLN A 5 10.03 25.22 -15.75
N VAL A 6 10.79 24.13 -15.72
CA VAL A 6 12.09 24.02 -15.04
C VAL A 6 13.22 24.05 -16.04
N SER A 7 13.08 23.34 -17.16
CA SER A 7 14.07 23.29 -18.22
C SER A 7 13.40 22.99 -19.56
N GLN A 8 14.12 23.34 -20.63
CA GLN A 8 13.80 22.97 -21.99
C GLN A 8 15.10 22.76 -22.75
N GLU A 9 15.22 21.61 -23.42
CA GLU A 9 16.38 21.22 -24.20
C GLU A 9 15.97 20.43 -25.44
N GLN A 10 16.92 20.15 -26.30
CA GLN A 10 16.73 19.28 -27.45
C GLN A 10 17.69 18.11 -27.34
N ASN A 11 17.19 16.89 -27.47
CA ASN A 11 18.03 15.69 -27.38
C ASN A 11 18.70 15.37 -28.73
N HIS A 12 19.58 14.35 -28.73
CA HIS A 12 20.30 13.89 -29.93
C HIS A 12 19.39 13.52 -31.12
N ASN A 13 18.13 13.17 -30.86
CA ASN A 13 17.13 12.80 -31.87
C ASN A 13 16.30 14.00 -32.35
N GLN A 14 16.73 15.23 -32.03
CA GLN A 14 16.03 16.48 -32.34
C GLN A 14 14.64 16.60 -31.70
N ASN A 15 14.29 15.75 -30.72
CA ASN A 15 13.07 15.93 -29.95
C ASN A 15 13.26 17.02 -28.91
N VAL A 16 12.22 17.82 -28.69
CA VAL A 16 12.14 18.76 -27.59
C VAL A 16 11.88 17.97 -26.30
N VAL A 17 12.65 18.28 -25.27
CA VAL A 17 12.51 17.75 -23.92
C VAL A 17 12.19 18.92 -23.00
N ILE A 18 11.06 18.86 -22.30
CA ILE A 18 10.64 19.91 -21.36
C ILE A 18 10.31 19.29 -20.02
N CYS A 19 10.78 19.94 -18.97
CA CYS A 19 10.51 19.53 -17.60
C CYS A 19 9.62 20.55 -16.90
N TYR A 20 8.62 20.07 -16.17
CA TYR A 20 7.76 20.87 -15.33
C TYR A 20 7.81 20.41 -13.88
N LYS A 21 7.70 21.38 -12.98
CA LYS A 21 7.47 21.19 -11.55
C LYS A 21 6.09 21.73 -11.20
N ALA A 22 5.28 20.91 -10.55
CA ALA A 22 3.98 21.32 -10.02
C ALA A 22 4.03 21.31 -8.48
N VAL A 23 3.49 22.34 -7.85
CA VAL A 23 3.22 22.38 -6.40
C VAL A 23 1.70 22.32 -6.22
N VAL A 24 1.21 21.27 -5.57
CA VAL A 24 -0.23 21.03 -5.40
C VAL A 24 -0.55 20.98 -3.92
N ARG A 25 -1.54 21.79 -3.51
CA ARG A 25 -2.13 21.78 -2.18
C ARG A 25 -3.53 21.19 -2.22
N ILE A 26 -3.78 20.15 -1.44
CA ILE A 26 -5.10 19.54 -1.24
C ILE A 26 -5.65 19.97 0.10
N VAL A 27 -6.90 20.40 0.15
CA VAL A 27 -7.64 20.73 1.37
C VAL A 27 -8.82 19.78 1.50
N ALA A 28 -8.86 19.00 2.57
CA ALA A 28 -10.00 18.17 2.91
C ALA A 28 -10.76 18.82 4.06
N LYS A 29 -12.08 18.93 3.91
CA LYS A 29 -12.97 19.54 4.90
C LYS A 29 -13.92 18.49 5.46
N ASP A 30 -14.34 18.66 6.71
CA ASP A 30 -15.46 17.90 7.26
C ASP A 30 -16.78 18.31 6.59
N ILE A 31 -17.83 17.52 6.81
CA ILE A 31 -19.16 17.71 6.20
C ILE A 31 -19.79 19.07 6.55
N THR A 32 -19.43 19.63 7.70
CA THR A 32 -19.92 20.92 8.20
C THR A 32 -19.03 22.08 7.76
N HIS A 33 -17.93 21.82 7.04
CA HIS A 33 -16.91 22.81 6.66
C HIS A 33 -16.33 23.62 7.82
N THR A 34 -16.36 23.05 9.03
CA THR A 34 -15.83 23.66 10.27
C THR A 34 -14.40 23.26 10.56
N LYS A 35 -13.97 22.11 10.07
CA LYS A 35 -12.60 21.61 10.21
C LYS A 35 -12.01 21.37 8.84
N GLU A 36 -10.74 21.71 8.69
CA GLU A 36 -9.99 21.39 7.48
C GLU A 36 -8.59 20.89 7.82
N ILE A 37 -8.12 19.98 6.96
CA ILE A 37 -6.71 19.60 6.90
C ILE A 37 -6.19 19.95 5.51
N SER A 38 -4.95 20.43 5.43
CA SER A 38 -4.31 20.67 4.15
C SER A 38 -2.96 19.98 4.08
N ARG A 39 -2.65 19.51 2.88
CA ARG A 39 -1.39 18.85 2.54
C ARG A 39 -0.87 19.47 1.26
N GLU A 40 0.44 19.60 1.15
CA GLU A 40 1.10 20.11 -0.04
C GLU A 40 2.27 19.19 -0.39
N ASP A 41 2.43 18.90 -1.67
CA ASP A 41 3.57 18.14 -2.20
C ASP A 41 3.93 18.68 -3.59
N VAL A 42 5.08 18.24 -4.08
CA VAL A 42 5.66 18.64 -5.35
C VAL A 42 5.71 17.44 -6.28
N GLY A 43 5.30 17.65 -7.53
CA GLY A 43 5.43 16.66 -8.60
C GLY A 43 6.33 17.17 -9.71
N PHE A 44 6.87 16.23 -10.47
CA PHE A 44 7.73 16.50 -11.61
C PHE A 44 7.26 15.72 -12.83
N GLY A 45 7.36 16.33 -14.00
CA GLY A 45 6.93 15.73 -15.26
C GLY A 45 7.86 16.09 -16.40
N THR A 46 8.06 15.15 -17.31
CA THR A 46 8.97 15.26 -18.45
C THR A 46 8.24 14.94 -19.73
N GLY A 47 8.14 15.91 -20.62
CA GLY A 47 7.54 15.74 -21.94
C GLY A 47 8.62 15.67 -22.99
N ILE A 48 8.58 14.63 -23.81
CA ILE A 48 9.52 14.41 -24.92
C ILE A 48 8.71 14.24 -26.19
N ALA A 49 8.83 15.20 -27.11
CA ALA A 49 8.10 15.15 -28.37
C ALA A 49 8.83 15.89 -29.49
N LYS A 50 8.41 15.62 -30.74
CA LYS A 50 8.91 16.37 -31.89
C LYS A 50 8.37 17.80 -31.91
N THR A 51 7.14 18.00 -31.47
CA THR A 51 6.51 19.31 -31.41
C THR A 51 6.61 19.90 -30.02
N LEU A 52 6.74 21.22 -29.96
CA LEU A 52 6.80 21.96 -28.70
C LEU A 52 5.50 21.79 -27.88
N SER A 53 4.35 21.83 -28.57
CA SER A 53 3.02 21.69 -27.95
C SER A 53 2.87 20.36 -27.22
N ASP A 54 3.19 19.24 -27.88
CA ASP A 54 3.03 17.91 -27.29
C ASP A 54 3.98 17.71 -26.10
N ALA A 55 5.20 18.27 -26.16
CA ALA A 55 6.14 18.22 -25.06
C ALA A 55 5.63 19.02 -23.84
N HIS A 56 5.11 20.23 -24.03
CA HIS A 56 4.50 20.99 -22.93
C HIS A 56 3.30 20.26 -22.32
N GLU A 57 2.42 19.73 -23.16
CA GLU A 57 1.21 19.02 -22.73
C GLU A 57 1.57 17.79 -21.89
N GLY A 58 2.49 16.95 -22.39
CA GLY A 58 2.94 15.75 -21.69
C GLY A 58 3.59 16.06 -20.35
N ALA A 59 4.56 16.97 -20.34
CA ALA A 59 5.29 17.35 -19.13
C ALA A 59 4.37 17.95 -18.06
N ALA A 60 3.48 18.86 -18.45
CA ALA A 60 2.56 19.52 -17.54
C ALA A 60 1.56 18.53 -16.92
N LYS A 61 0.96 17.65 -17.74
CA LYS A 61 0.02 16.62 -17.28
C LYS A 61 0.68 15.67 -16.29
N GLU A 62 1.89 15.22 -16.61
CA GLU A 62 2.64 14.33 -15.73
C GLU A 62 2.99 15.01 -14.39
N ALA A 63 3.53 16.23 -14.43
CA ALA A 63 3.94 16.95 -13.22
C ALA A 63 2.77 17.16 -12.24
N VAL A 64 1.61 17.56 -12.75
CA VAL A 64 0.41 17.75 -11.94
C VAL A 64 -0.11 16.42 -11.40
N THR A 65 -0.13 15.37 -12.23
CA THR A 65 -0.59 14.04 -11.82
C THR A 65 0.32 13.45 -10.74
N ASP A 66 1.64 13.60 -10.87
CA ASP A 66 2.59 13.18 -9.86
C ASP A 66 2.38 13.94 -8.54
N ALA A 67 2.30 15.28 -8.60
CA ALA A 67 2.07 16.11 -7.41
C ALA A 67 0.78 15.71 -6.68
N LEU A 68 -0.29 15.44 -7.43
CA LEU A 68 -1.58 15.04 -6.89
C LEU A 68 -1.50 13.67 -6.19
N LYS A 69 -0.91 12.66 -6.84
CA LYS A 69 -0.69 11.33 -6.25
C LYS A 69 0.11 11.43 -4.95
N ARG A 70 1.20 12.20 -4.98
CA ARG A 70 2.10 12.38 -3.83
C ARG A 70 1.41 13.10 -2.68
N CYS A 71 0.64 14.14 -2.97
CA CYS A 71 -0.12 14.86 -1.96
C CYS A 71 -1.21 13.97 -1.34
N PHE A 72 -1.98 13.22 -2.14
CA PHE A 72 -3.00 12.30 -1.64
C PHE A 72 -2.42 11.15 -0.80
N ARG A 73 -1.24 10.63 -1.17
CA ARG A 73 -0.54 9.61 -0.39
C ARG A 73 -0.43 9.98 1.10
N THR A 74 -0.25 11.26 1.42
CA THR A 74 -0.11 11.73 2.82
C THR A 74 -1.38 11.61 3.66
N PHE A 75 -2.54 11.33 3.04
CA PHE A 75 -3.81 11.07 3.72
C PHE A 75 -3.96 9.62 4.20
N GLY A 76 -3.06 8.72 3.81
CA GLY A 76 -2.98 7.37 4.37
C GLY A 76 -2.95 6.26 3.33
N ASN A 77 -3.05 5.01 3.83
CA ASN A 77 -2.85 3.81 3.01
C ASN A 77 -3.86 3.65 1.87
N GLN A 78 -5.10 4.13 2.03
CA GLN A 78 -6.12 4.12 0.96
C GLN A 78 -5.73 4.96 -0.26
N PHE A 79 -4.86 5.95 -0.05
CA PHE A 79 -4.40 6.87 -1.09
C PHE A 79 -2.99 6.54 -1.58
N GLY A 80 -2.52 5.30 -1.38
CA GLY A 80 -1.26 4.80 -1.96
C GLY A 80 -0.05 4.84 -1.03
N ASN A 81 -0.21 5.19 0.26
CA ASN A 81 0.91 5.12 1.21
C ASN A 81 1.42 3.69 1.45
N SER A 82 0.56 2.69 1.27
CA SER A 82 0.91 1.27 1.41
C SER A 82 1.96 0.80 0.40
N LEU A 83 2.05 1.43 -0.77
CA LEU A 83 3.02 1.07 -1.82
C LEU A 83 4.48 1.29 -1.39
N TYR A 84 4.70 2.14 -0.39
CA TYR A 84 6.03 2.49 0.13
C TYR A 84 6.47 1.59 1.28
N ASP A 85 5.58 0.74 1.80
CA ASP A 85 5.92 -0.25 2.82
C ASP A 85 6.61 -1.46 2.16
N ARG A 86 7.94 -1.50 2.27
CA ARG A 86 8.76 -2.58 1.69
C ARG A 86 8.43 -3.96 2.25
N SER A 87 7.86 -4.05 3.46
CA SER A 87 7.49 -5.34 4.06
C SER A 87 6.29 -5.98 3.34
N LYS A 88 5.38 -5.15 2.80
CA LYS A 88 4.14 -5.62 2.14
C LYS A 88 4.32 -5.98 0.68
N ASN A 89 5.30 -5.37 0.00
CA ASN A 89 5.63 -5.69 -1.39
C ASN A 89 6.17 -7.11 -1.59
N HIS A 90 6.48 -7.85 -0.52
CA HIS A 90 6.90 -9.26 -0.59
C HIS A 90 5.72 -10.26 -0.60
N HIS A 91 4.48 -9.80 -0.36
CA HIS A 91 3.30 -10.67 -0.36
C HIS A 91 2.55 -10.72 -1.70
N ALA A 92 3.00 -9.94 -2.70
CA ALA A 92 2.43 -9.92 -4.05
C ALA A 92 3.14 -10.86 -5.04
N GLN A 93 4.12 -11.66 -4.59
CA GLN A 93 4.50 -12.85 -5.36
C GLN A 93 3.51 -13.97 -5.02
N PRO A 94 2.77 -14.53 -6.00
CA PRO A 94 2.12 -15.82 -5.81
C PRO A 94 3.24 -16.83 -5.60
N ASN A 95 3.58 -17.05 -4.34
CA ASN A 95 4.59 -18.00 -3.95
C ASN A 95 3.98 -19.38 -4.20
N ASN A 96 4.21 -19.90 -5.41
CA ASN A 96 3.93 -21.28 -5.77
C ASN A 96 4.90 -22.13 -4.96
N LYS A 97 4.59 -22.34 -3.68
CA LYS A 97 5.35 -23.22 -2.79
C LYS A 97 5.16 -24.65 -3.26
N GLN A 98 6.04 -25.08 -4.16
CA GLN A 98 6.37 -26.47 -4.37
C GLN A 98 6.70 -27.09 -3.01
N LEU A 99 6.00 -28.18 -2.67
CA LEU A 99 6.31 -29.01 -1.51
C LEU A 99 7.74 -29.54 -1.66
N GLN A 100 8.65 -29.12 -0.80
CA GLN A 100 9.96 -29.73 -0.66
C GLN A 100 9.96 -30.63 0.58
N GLN A 101 10.19 -31.91 0.32
CA GLN A 101 10.39 -32.97 1.31
C GLN A 101 11.66 -32.72 2.13
N PRO A 102 11.72 -33.17 3.40
CA PRO A 102 12.88 -32.97 4.25
C PRO A 102 14.03 -33.89 3.85
N SER A 103 15.19 -33.33 3.57
CA SER A 103 16.46 -34.06 3.55
C SER A 103 17.44 -33.42 4.54
N SER A 104 17.97 -34.28 5.40
CA SER A 104 18.85 -33.99 6.52
C SER A 104 20.31 -33.79 6.07
N GLN A 105 21.06 -33.01 6.85
CA GLN A 105 22.54 -33.10 7.04
C GLN A 105 23.37 -32.46 5.89
N ASN A 106 24.44 -31.68 6.08
CA ASN A 106 25.40 -31.49 7.18
C ASN A 106 26.18 -30.16 6.99
N GLN A 107 26.76 -29.63 8.07
CA GLN A 107 27.50 -28.36 8.15
C GLN A 107 28.85 -28.37 7.41
N ARG A 108 29.32 -27.20 6.91
CA ARG A 108 30.67 -26.61 7.18
C ARG A 108 30.73 -25.11 6.83
N ALA A 109 31.46 -24.40 7.68
CA ALA A 109 31.58 -22.95 7.83
C ALA A 109 32.64 -22.29 6.93
N TYR A 110 32.54 -20.96 6.74
CA TYR A 110 33.69 -20.04 6.70
C TYR A 110 33.32 -18.65 7.27
N GLN A 111 34.25 -18.12 8.08
CA GLN A 111 34.26 -16.84 8.81
C GLN A 111 34.69 -15.65 7.94
N HIS A 112 34.23 -14.43 8.26
CA HIS A 112 34.98 -13.15 8.46
C HIS A 112 33.97 -11.97 8.50
N SER A 113 34.12 -10.81 9.15
CA SER A 113 34.69 -10.31 10.41
C SER A 113 34.38 -8.79 10.48
N ASN A 114 33.99 -8.26 11.66
CA ASN A 114 34.24 -6.89 12.19
C ASN A 114 33.76 -5.62 11.41
N THR A 115 33.28 -4.50 11.99
CA THR A 115 33.28 -3.94 13.39
C THR A 115 32.39 -2.69 13.51
N GLN A 116 31.78 -2.51 14.71
CA GLN A 116 31.58 -1.28 15.53
C GLN A 116 30.60 -0.16 15.08
N THR A 117 29.48 0.18 15.76
CA THR A 117 29.08 0.54 17.17
C THR A 117 29.01 2.06 17.40
N TYR A 118 27.82 2.56 17.76
CA TYR A 118 27.62 3.66 18.72
C TYR A 118 26.41 3.36 19.61
N GLN A 119 26.63 3.43 20.92
CA GLN A 119 25.66 3.25 22.01
C GLN A 119 25.27 4.62 22.59
N GLN A 120 24.02 4.77 23.07
CA GLN A 120 23.64 5.61 24.22
C GLN A 120 22.29 5.14 24.83
N PRO A 121 21.97 5.49 26.11
CA PRO A 121 21.37 4.53 27.05
C PRO A 121 19.99 4.89 27.66
N ASN A 122 19.27 3.81 28.01
CA ASN A 122 18.45 3.48 29.19
C ASN A 122 17.12 4.19 29.60
N ASN A 123 16.07 3.35 29.59
CA ASN A 123 15.01 3.08 30.60
C ASN A 123 13.96 4.12 31.03
N GLN A 124 12.69 3.77 30.77
CA GLN A 124 11.65 3.66 31.81
C GLN A 124 10.70 2.48 31.53
N SER A 125 10.28 1.84 32.61
CA SER A 125 9.81 0.45 32.76
C SER A 125 8.31 0.33 33.05
N GLN A 126 7.64 -0.73 32.56
CA GLN A 126 6.51 -1.41 33.24
C GLN A 126 6.11 -2.74 32.53
N PRO A 127 5.34 -3.65 33.17
CA PRO A 127 5.82 -4.99 33.55
C PRO A 127 5.41 -6.14 32.62
N GLN A 128 6.20 -7.22 32.70
CA GLN A 128 5.94 -8.53 32.10
C GLN A 128 4.66 -9.16 32.66
N HIS A 129 3.74 -9.51 31.77
CA HIS A 129 2.87 -10.67 31.95
C HIS A 129 3.30 -11.78 31.00
N HIS A 130 3.82 -12.85 31.58
CA HIS A 130 3.97 -14.14 30.91
C HIS A 130 2.58 -14.74 30.71
N GLN A 131 2.16 -15.01 29.47
CA GLN A 131 1.47 -16.26 29.11
C GLN A 131 1.21 -16.38 27.61
N SER A 132 1.77 -17.45 27.05
CA SER A 132 1.24 -18.26 25.94
C SER A 132 1.08 -17.60 24.56
N GLN A 133 1.89 -18.09 23.61
CA GLN A 133 1.77 -17.91 22.16
C GLN A 133 0.31 -18.05 21.69
N ASN A 134 -0.39 -16.93 21.53
CA ASN A 134 -1.68 -16.87 20.86
C ASN A 134 -1.45 -16.54 19.39
N HIS A 135 -1.80 -17.49 18.53
CA HIS A 135 -1.82 -17.34 17.09
C HIS A 135 -2.78 -16.20 16.70
N HIS A 136 -2.27 -15.27 15.90
CA HIS A 136 -2.90 -14.02 15.49
C HIS A 136 -4.31 -14.22 14.90
N PRO A 137 -5.33 -13.42 15.28
CA PRO A 137 -6.55 -13.31 14.48
C PRO A 137 -6.18 -12.80 13.09
N GLN A 138 -6.72 -13.41 12.04
CA GLN A 138 -6.53 -12.94 10.66
C GLN A 138 -6.96 -11.47 10.56
N ASP A 139 -6.01 -10.56 10.38
CA ASP A 139 -6.29 -9.14 10.29
C ASP A 139 -6.97 -8.82 8.95
N TYR A 140 -8.26 -8.49 9.01
CA TYR A 140 -9.06 -8.10 7.86
C TYR A 140 -8.97 -6.60 7.53
N SER A 141 -7.97 -5.90 8.07
CA SER A 141 -7.72 -4.47 7.80
C SER A 141 -7.83 -4.11 6.32
N SER A 142 -7.32 -4.94 5.41
CA SER A 142 -7.41 -4.68 3.96
C SER A 142 -8.84 -4.72 3.42
N LEU A 143 -9.73 -5.53 4.00
CA LEU A 143 -11.15 -5.58 3.61
C LEU A 143 -11.90 -4.36 4.16
N TYR A 144 -11.67 -3.98 5.43
CA TYR A 144 -12.25 -2.75 6.01
C TYR A 144 -11.87 -1.50 5.24
N ASN A 145 -10.60 -1.45 4.82
CA ASN A 145 -10.05 -0.44 3.95
C ASN A 145 -10.78 -0.32 2.61
N LEU A 146 -11.20 -1.44 2.03
CA LEU A 146 -12.00 -1.47 0.80
C LEU A 146 -13.48 -1.12 1.03
N GLY A 147 -13.85 -0.66 2.23
CA GLY A 147 -15.24 -0.38 2.62
C GLY A 147 -16.06 -1.64 2.83
N LEU A 148 -15.42 -2.79 3.06
CA LEU A 148 -16.08 -4.06 3.35
C LEU A 148 -16.05 -4.33 4.84
N THR A 149 -17.19 -4.64 5.43
CA THR A 149 -17.29 -5.01 6.84
C THR A 149 -17.46 -6.52 6.96
N ILE A 150 -16.91 -7.08 8.03
CA ILE A 150 -17.07 -8.50 8.35
C ILE A 150 -17.90 -8.59 9.60
N ILE A 151 -18.96 -9.38 9.52
CA ILE A 151 -19.89 -9.64 10.62
C ILE A 151 -19.90 -11.14 10.91
N GLU A 152 -20.04 -11.48 12.19
CA GLU A 152 -20.28 -12.85 12.62
C GLU A 152 -21.77 -13.17 12.52
N GLN A 153 -22.12 -14.22 11.78
CA GLN A 153 -23.47 -14.75 11.67
C GLN A 153 -23.46 -16.25 12.01
N GLY A 154 -23.83 -16.56 13.26
CA GLY A 154 -23.78 -17.92 13.78
C GLY A 154 -22.35 -18.47 13.78
N ASN A 155 -22.12 -19.56 13.06
CA ASN A 155 -20.80 -20.20 12.94
C ASN A 155 -19.96 -19.66 11.77
N ASN A 156 -20.42 -18.64 11.06
CA ASN A 156 -19.74 -18.11 9.88
C ASN A 156 -19.41 -16.63 10.02
N LEU A 157 -18.26 -16.23 9.45
CA LEU A 157 -17.95 -14.84 9.13
C LEU A 157 -18.54 -14.50 7.77
N VAL A 158 -19.16 -13.34 7.65
CA VAL A 158 -19.84 -12.88 6.43
C VAL A 158 -19.34 -11.48 6.06
N VAL A 159 -19.06 -11.27 4.77
CA VAL A 159 -18.61 -9.96 4.25
C VAL A 159 -19.81 -9.19 3.70
N ILE A 160 -19.96 -7.94 4.15
CA ILE A 160 -20.98 -6.99 3.69
C ILE A 160 -20.33 -5.69 3.22
N GLY A 161 -20.99 -4.94 2.34
CA GLY A 161 -20.52 -3.64 1.84
C GLY A 161 -20.88 -3.42 0.37
N ASP A 162 -20.49 -2.26 -0.14
CA ASP A 162 -20.78 -1.88 -1.52
C ASP A 162 -19.82 -2.55 -2.52
N ASP A 163 -20.34 -2.86 -3.70
CA ASP A 163 -19.61 -3.39 -4.84
C ASP A 163 -18.74 -4.63 -4.51
N LEU A 164 -19.33 -5.57 -3.77
CA LEU A 164 -18.68 -6.83 -3.35
C LEU A 164 -18.10 -7.63 -4.52
N PHE A 165 -18.75 -7.60 -5.68
CA PHE A 165 -18.35 -8.39 -6.85
C PHE A 165 -17.10 -7.83 -7.54
N SER A 166 -16.89 -6.50 -7.57
CA SER A 166 -15.63 -5.94 -8.08
C SER A 166 -14.44 -6.26 -7.16
N LYS A 167 -14.71 -6.44 -5.86
CA LYS A 167 -13.72 -6.75 -4.81
C LYS A 167 -13.55 -8.25 -4.54
N LYS A 168 -14.13 -9.12 -5.38
CA LYS A 168 -14.19 -10.58 -5.18
C LYS A 168 -12.82 -11.24 -4.96
N ASP A 169 -11.77 -10.76 -5.64
CA ASP A 169 -10.46 -11.39 -5.57
C ASP A 169 -9.78 -11.10 -4.23
N SER A 170 -9.93 -9.88 -3.71
CA SER A 170 -9.52 -9.52 -2.34
C SER A 170 -10.30 -10.33 -1.31
N ILE A 171 -11.61 -10.50 -1.48
CA ILE A 171 -12.45 -11.29 -0.57
C ILE A 171 -12.02 -12.77 -0.55
N LYS A 172 -11.77 -13.37 -1.72
CA LYS A 172 -11.30 -14.75 -1.86
C LYS A 172 -9.93 -14.99 -1.24
N ALA A 173 -9.02 -14.01 -1.32
CA ALA A 173 -7.69 -14.08 -0.74
C ALA A 173 -7.70 -14.29 0.78
N TYR A 174 -8.74 -13.81 1.46
CA TYR A 174 -8.95 -14.00 2.92
C TYR A 174 -9.75 -15.26 3.27
N GLY A 175 -9.94 -16.17 2.32
CA GLY A 175 -10.60 -17.47 2.55
C GLY A 175 -12.12 -17.46 2.43
N PHE A 176 -12.75 -16.31 2.18
CA PHE A 176 -14.19 -16.24 1.96
C PHE A 176 -14.58 -16.89 0.63
N ARG A 177 -15.75 -17.53 0.61
CA ARG A 177 -16.34 -18.19 -0.55
C ARG A 177 -17.75 -17.68 -0.77
N TRP A 178 -18.18 -17.66 -2.02
CA TRP A 178 -19.54 -17.29 -2.37
C TRP A 178 -20.47 -18.45 -2.07
N ASP A 179 -21.47 -18.21 -1.24
CA ASP A 179 -22.59 -19.13 -1.02
C ASP A 179 -23.77 -18.72 -1.93
N GLY A 180 -24.10 -19.61 -2.87
CA GLY A 180 -25.19 -19.38 -3.83
C GLY A 180 -26.58 -19.37 -3.20
N ASN A 181 -26.76 -20.00 -2.05
CA ASN A 181 -28.06 -20.10 -1.38
C ASN A 181 -28.37 -18.81 -0.61
N SER A 182 -27.41 -18.33 0.19
CA SER A 182 -27.56 -17.07 0.94
C SER A 182 -27.24 -15.83 0.09
N LYS A 183 -26.59 -15.99 -1.07
CA LYS A 183 -26.05 -14.91 -1.91
C LYS A 183 -25.08 -14.01 -1.15
N MET A 184 -24.20 -14.60 -0.35
CA MET A 184 -23.23 -13.87 0.47
C MET A 184 -21.83 -14.48 0.36
N TRP A 185 -20.82 -13.67 0.65
CA TRP A 185 -19.45 -14.15 0.84
C TRP A 185 -19.25 -14.55 2.29
N CYS A 186 -19.04 -15.83 2.55
CA CYS A 186 -18.92 -16.36 3.90
C CYS A 186 -17.69 -17.28 4.07
N LYS A 187 -17.26 -17.45 5.32
CA LYS A 187 -16.32 -18.51 5.71
C LYS A 187 -16.64 -19.03 7.10
N PRO A 188 -16.41 -20.33 7.39
CA PRO A 188 -16.59 -20.87 8.73
C PRO A 188 -15.65 -20.19 9.73
N ILE A 189 -16.14 -19.97 10.95
CA ILE A 189 -15.32 -19.67 12.11
C ILE A 189 -14.64 -20.99 12.50
N GLU A 190 -13.31 -21.03 12.48
CA GLU A 190 -12.56 -22.18 12.99
C GLU A 190 -12.77 -22.28 14.50
N GLN A 191 -13.77 -23.07 14.92
CA GLN A 191 -13.91 -23.51 16.29
C GLN A 191 -12.76 -24.47 16.62
N ARG A 192 -11.95 -24.12 17.62
CA ARG A 192 -11.00 -25.07 18.22
C ARG A 192 -11.77 -26.31 18.66
N ALA A 193 -11.44 -27.47 18.12
CA ALA A 193 -11.74 -28.73 18.78
C ALA A 193 -11.11 -28.68 20.18
N ALA A 194 -11.92 -29.02 21.19
CA ALA A 194 -11.52 -29.05 22.59
C ALA A 194 -10.39 -30.05 22.86
#